data_AF-A0A522UFW5-F1
#
_entry.id   AF-A0A522UFW5-F1
#
_cell.length_a   1.000
_cell.length_b   1.000
_cell.length_c   1.000
_cell.angle_alpha   90.00
_cell.angle_beta   90.00
_cell.angle_gamma   90.00
#
_symmetry.space_group_name_H-M   'P 1'
#
loop_
_entity.id
_entity.type
_entity.pdbx_description
1 polymer ?
#
loop_
_entity_poly.entity_id
_entity_poly.type
_entity_poly.pdbx_seq_one_letter_code
_entity_poly.pdbx_strand_id
1 'polypeptide(L)'
;MNRGLFLRFFYRNPMQRDAAGLQAAVIHFLGIVRDADTNASDTFRSVCDALQNAGLSVPANPMELTSQNPKITVMVIPHGSTPGMLEDICLTAVISDPATPCMEQYFQCLQQLPSSLPKNMSKAKVHAFLASRYEPDKRLGEAAKAGYWPWDNEAFATVKSFLQQIVS
;
A
#
# COMPACT_ATOMS: atom_id res chain seq x y z
N MET A 1 -10.63 13.73 -17.06
CA MET A 1 -10.36 12.27 -17.02
C MET A 1 -10.29 11.86 -15.56
N ASN A 2 -11.38 11.29 -15.03
CA ASN A 2 -11.50 10.87 -13.64
C ASN A 2 -10.51 9.72 -13.35
N ARG A 3 -9.45 9.99 -12.60
CA ARG A 3 -8.59 8.94 -12.05
C ARG A 3 -9.21 8.48 -10.74
N GLY A 4 -9.72 7.25 -10.74
CA GLY A 4 -10.39 6.63 -9.61
C GLY A 4 -9.53 6.66 -8.36
N LEU A 5 -10.04 7.36 -7.35
CA LEU A 5 -9.54 7.35 -5.99
C LEU A 5 -9.85 5.97 -5.39
N PHE A 6 -8.89 5.05 -5.40
CA PHE A 6 -9.03 3.79 -4.67
C PHE A 6 -8.70 4.03 -3.19
N LEU A 7 -9.69 4.49 -2.42
CA LEU A 7 -9.66 4.45 -0.95
C LEU A 7 -9.91 3.01 -0.51
N ARG A 8 -8.88 2.30 -0.05
CA ARG A 8 -9.06 1.06 0.72
C ARG A 8 -9.18 1.43 2.20
N PHE A 9 -10.40 1.42 2.71
CA PHE A 9 -10.67 1.50 4.13
C PHE A 9 -10.40 0.13 4.77
N PHE A 10 -9.45 0.05 5.70
CA PHE A 10 -9.33 -1.10 6.58
C PHE A 10 -10.37 -0.97 7.69
N TYR A 11 -11.55 -1.56 7.47
CA TYR A 11 -12.61 -1.64 8.48
C TYR A 11 -12.51 -2.99 9.19
N ARG A 12 -12.31 -2.98 10.52
CA ARG A 12 -12.39 -4.18 11.36
C ARG A 12 -13.50 -3.99 12.40
N ASN A 13 -14.74 -4.30 12.02
CA ASN A 13 -15.75 -4.86 12.93
C ASN A 13 -17.02 -5.26 12.15
N PRO A 14 -17.34 -6.55 12.01
CA PRO A 14 -18.68 -6.97 11.63
C PRO A 14 -19.61 -6.73 12.83
N MET A 15 -20.71 -6.01 12.60
CA MET A 15 -21.78 -5.75 13.56
C MET A 15 -22.03 -6.94 14.52
N GLN A 16 -21.81 -6.74 15.82
CA GLN A 16 -22.31 -7.63 16.84
C GLN A 16 -23.69 -7.13 17.29
N ARG A 17 -24.71 -7.98 17.17
CA ARG A 17 -26.03 -7.75 17.77
C ARG A 17 -25.98 -8.23 19.21
N ASP A 18 -26.02 -7.31 20.15
CA ASP A 18 -26.35 -7.56 21.55
C ASP A 18 -27.77 -7.06 21.87
N ALA A 19 -28.32 -7.55 22.99
CA ALA A 19 -29.74 -7.45 23.36
C ALA A 19 -30.24 -6.02 23.69
N ALA A 20 -29.42 -4.98 23.47
CA ALA A 20 -29.68 -3.60 23.90
C ALA A 20 -29.92 -2.59 22.75
N GLY A 21 -29.96 -3.04 21.49
CA GLY A 21 -30.20 -2.15 20.34
C GLY A 21 -28.93 -1.78 19.59
N LEU A 22 -29.10 -1.18 18.40
CA LEU A 22 -28.04 -0.94 17.43
C LEU A 22 -27.02 0.09 17.94
N GLN A 23 -25.93 -0.34 18.58
CA GLN A 23 -24.79 0.53 18.82
C GLN A 23 -24.03 0.75 17.51
N ALA A 24 -23.95 2.00 17.07
CA ALA A 24 -23.08 2.38 15.96
C ALA A 24 -21.62 2.14 16.39
N ALA A 25 -20.85 1.44 15.56
CA ALA A 25 -19.43 1.25 15.79
C ALA A 25 -18.74 2.63 15.84
N VAL A 26 -18.05 2.92 16.94
CA VAL A 26 -17.26 4.14 17.08
C VAL A 26 -15.92 3.94 16.40
N ILE A 27 -15.60 4.79 15.42
CA ILE A 27 -14.30 4.79 14.75
C ILE A 27 -13.36 5.68 15.56
N HIS A 28 -12.29 5.10 16.09
CA HIS A 28 -11.25 5.85 16.82
C HIS A 28 -10.12 6.34 15.92
N PHE A 29 -9.79 5.55 14.89
CA PHE A 29 -8.68 5.83 13.97
C PHE A 29 -9.09 5.60 12.52
N LEU A 30 -8.58 6.45 11.62
CA LEU A 30 -8.66 6.28 10.18
C LEU A 30 -7.26 6.44 9.58
N GLY A 31 -6.64 5.31 9.23
CA GLY A 31 -5.41 5.30 8.45
C GLY A 31 -5.69 5.22 6.95
N ILE A 32 -5.08 6.10 6.17
CA ILE A 32 -5.15 6.09 4.71
C ILE A 32 -3.76 5.80 4.15
N VAL A 33 -3.65 4.78 3.29
CA VAL A 33 -2.40 4.46 2.58
C VAL A 33 -2.64 4.62 1.09
N ARG A 34 -1.74 5.32 0.39
CA ARG A 34 -1.86 5.54 -1.06
C ARG A 34 -0.50 5.51 -1.76
N ASP A 35 -0.45 4.88 -2.93
CA ASP A 35 0.71 4.93 -3.83
C ASP A 35 0.99 6.38 -4.25
N ALA A 36 2.26 6.79 -4.25
CA ALA A 36 2.71 8.09 -4.75
C ALA A 36 2.54 8.21 -6.27
N ASP A 37 2.47 7.07 -6.98
CA ASP A 37 2.53 6.95 -8.42
C ASP A 37 3.71 7.75 -8.97
N THR A 38 3.45 8.96 -9.49
CA THR A 38 4.44 9.85 -10.10
C THR A 38 4.82 11.05 -9.22
N ASN A 39 4.01 11.41 -8.22
CA ASN A 39 4.25 12.56 -7.35
C ASN A 39 3.60 12.36 -5.98
N ALA A 40 4.45 12.20 -4.95
CA ALA A 40 4.00 11.96 -3.60
C ALA A 40 3.30 13.18 -2.96
N SER A 41 3.80 14.39 -3.22
CA SER A 41 3.21 15.63 -2.69
C SER A 41 1.82 15.90 -3.25
N ASP A 42 1.63 15.70 -4.56
CA ASP A 42 0.32 15.82 -5.20
C ASP A 42 -0.66 14.76 -4.69
N THR A 43 -0.15 13.54 -4.46
CA THR A 43 -0.93 12.43 -3.91
C THR A 43 -1.40 12.75 -2.49
N PHE A 44 -0.51 13.23 -1.63
CA PHE A 44 -0.85 13.63 -0.26
C PHE A 44 -1.89 14.76 -0.27
N ARG A 45 -1.65 15.82 -1.05
CA ARG A 45 -2.60 16.92 -1.23
C ARG A 45 -3.97 16.43 -1.69
N SER A 46 -4.02 15.52 -2.66
CA SER A 46 -5.29 14.94 -3.14
C SER A 46 -6.05 14.19 -2.04
N VAL A 47 -5.35 13.52 -1.11
CA VAL A 47 -6.00 12.88 0.05
C VAL A 47 -6.49 13.94 1.04
N CYS A 48 -5.71 14.98 1.31
CA CYS A 48 -6.11 16.10 2.17
C CYS A 48 -7.35 16.82 1.64
N ASP A 49 -7.41 17.10 0.33
CA ASP A 49 -8.57 17.72 -0.33
C ASP A 49 -9.82 16.84 -0.17
N ALA A 50 -9.67 15.51 -0.33
CA ALA A 50 -10.77 14.56 -0.14
C ALA A 50 -11.26 14.51 1.31
N LEU A 51 -10.35 14.54 2.29
CA LEU A 51 -10.68 14.63 3.71
C LEU A 51 -11.44 15.92 4.03
N GLN A 52 -10.94 17.06 3.54
CA GLN A 52 -11.57 18.36 3.76
C GLN A 52 -12.98 18.41 3.17
N ASN A 53 -13.16 17.92 1.94
CA ASN A 53 -14.47 17.85 1.28
C ASN A 53 -15.45 16.91 2.00
N ALA A 54 -14.94 15.91 2.72
CA ALA A 54 -15.74 15.02 3.56
C ALA A 54 -16.02 15.59 4.96
N GLY A 55 -15.54 16.80 5.28
CA GLY A 55 -15.68 17.41 6.61
C GLY A 55 -14.85 16.70 7.68
N LEU A 56 -13.79 15.98 7.30
CA LEU A 56 -12.90 15.25 8.20
C LEU A 56 -11.65 16.07 8.52
N SER A 57 -11.03 15.78 9.68
CA SER A 57 -9.77 16.43 10.07
C SER A 57 -8.64 16.08 9.10
N VAL A 58 -7.85 17.07 8.71
CA VAL A 58 -6.76 16.93 7.74
C VAL A 58 -5.42 16.93 8.48
N PRO A 59 -4.54 15.93 8.29
CA PRO A 59 -3.20 15.94 8.86
C PRO A 59 -2.31 16.98 8.17
N ALA A 60 -1.43 17.64 8.93
CA ALA A 60 -0.54 18.66 8.38
C ALA A 60 0.57 18.06 7.51
N ASN A 61 1.11 16.90 7.91
CA ASN A 61 2.15 16.18 7.18
C ASN A 61 1.78 14.69 6.99
N PRO A 62 2.37 14.01 5.99
CA PRO A 62 2.29 12.55 5.91
C PRO A 62 2.78 11.91 7.22
N MET A 63 2.16 10.80 7.62
CA MET A 63 2.46 10.05 8.84
C MET A 63 2.18 10.80 10.16
N GLU A 64 1.56 11.98 10.10
CA GLU A 64 1.11 12.72 11.29
C GLU A 64 -0.35 12.35 11.63
N LEU A 65 -0.66 12.28 12.93
CA LEU A 65 -2.02 12.04 13.43
C LEU A 65 -2.72 13.36 13.70
N THR A 66 -3.98 13.46 13.26
CA THR A 66 -4.85 14.56 13.69
C THR A 66 -5.26 14.40 15.15
N SER A 67 -5.62 15.52 15.78
CA SER A 67 -6.03 15.57 17.19
C SER A 67 -7.51 15.26 17.42
N GLN A 68 -8.35 15.37 16.38
CA GLN A 68 -9.79 15.15 16.45
C GLN A 68 -10.15 13.68 16.24
N ASN A 69 -11.32 13.26 16.71
CA ASN A 69 -11.84 11.91 16.48
C ASN A 69 -12.71 11.85 15.20
N PRO A 70 -12.59 10.79 14.38
CA PRO A 70 -11.53 9.78 14.44
C PRO A 70 -10.16 10.41 14.18
N LYS A 71 -9.11 9.93 14.86
CA LYS A 71 -7.74 10.37 14.58
C LYS A 71 -7.35 9.89 13.19
N ILE A 72 -6.91 10.80 12.33
CA ILE A 72 -6.64 10.51 10.92
C ILE A 72 -5.14 10.64 10.67
N THR A 73 -4.59 9.69 9.93
CA THR A 73 -3.23 9.77 9.41
C THR A 73 -3.16 9.25 7.98
N VAL A 74 -2.24 9.78 7.19
CA VAL A 74 -2.08 9.46 5.77
C VAL A 74 -0.63 9.06 5.51
N MET A 75 -0.43 7.88 4.95
CA MET A 75 0.86 7.43 4.43
C MET A 75 0.83 7.43 2.91
N VAL A 76 1.84 8.05 2.31
CA VAL A 76 2.12 7.93 0.88
C VAL A 76 3.34 7.04 0.70
N ILE A 77 3.18 5.96 -0.07
CA ILE A 77 4.22 4.94 -0.32
C ILE A 77 4.88 5.16 -1.69
N PRO A 78 6.18 4.81 -1.87
CA PRO A 78 7.00 3.98 -1.01
C PRO A 78 7.59 4.70 0.20
N HIS A 79 8.09 5.93 0.03
CA HIS A 79 8.64 6.73 1.12
C HIS A 79 8.38 8.23 0.94
N GLY A 80 7.43 8.81 1.68
CA GLY A 80 7.32 10.26 1.89
C GLY A 80 7.23 11.12 0.63
N SER A 81 8.38 11.50 0.06
CA SER A 81 8.53 12.33 -1.15
C SER A 81 8.87 11.54 -2.43
N THR A 82 9.18 10.25 -2.34
CA THR A 82 9.58 9.44 -3.49
C THR A 82 8.37 8.96 -4.30
N PRO A 83 8.42 9.03 -5.64
CA PRO A 83 7.46 8.35 -6.50
C PRO A 83 7.53 6.83 -6.33
N GLY A 84 6.46 6.15 -6.72
CA GLY A 84 6.39 4.69 -6.68
C GLY A 84 5.09 4.16 -6.08
N MET A 85 5.12 2.88 -5.73
CA MET A 85 3.97 2.11 -5.29
C MET A 85 4.37 1.02 -4.30
N LEU A 86 3.37 0.32 -3.74
CA LEU A 86 3.59 -0.83 -2.86
C LEU A 86 4.51 -1.89 -3.46
N GLU A 87 4.40 -2.14 -4.76
CA GLU A 87 5.24 -3.11 -5.45
C GLU A 87 6.73 -2.77 -5.37
N ASP A 88 7.11 -1.49 -5.31
CA ASP A 88 8.52 -1.08 -5.16
C ASP A 88 9.06 -1.49 -3.78
N ILE A 89 8.28 -1.30 -2.72
CA ILE A 89 8.64 -1.77 -1.36
C ILE A 89 8.84 -3.28 -1.37
N CYS A 90 7.92 -4.02 -1.98
CA CYS A 90 7.99 -5.48 -2.07
C CYS A 90 9.24 -5.95 -2.84
N LEU A 91 9.59 -5.28 -3.94
CA LEU A 91 10.78 -5.60 -4.73
C LEU A 91 12.07 -5.28 -3.97
N THR A 92 12.15 -4.16 -3.27
CA THR A 92 13.28 -3.84 -2.37
C THR A 92 13.45 -4.92 -1.31
N ALA A 93 12.35 -5.39 -0.72
CA ALA A 93 12.40 -6.41 0.33
C ALA A 93 12.97 -7.76 -0.13
N VAL A 94 12.91 -8.06 -1.43
CA VAL A 94 13.35 -9.33 -2.01
C VAL A 94 14.60 -9.18 -2.88
N ILE A 95 15.31 -8.06 -2.78
CA ILE A 95 16.49 -7.79 -3.61
C ILE A 95 17.59 -8.87 -3.46
N SER A 96 17.70 -9.48 -2.28
CA SER A 96 18.65 -10.56 -1.97
C SER A 96 18.07 -11.97 -2.21
N ASP A 97 16.84 -12.09 -2.68
CA ASP A 97 16.22 -13.38 -2.96
C ASP A 97 16.89 -14.07 -4.16
N PRO A 98 17.16 -15.39 -4.12
CA PRO A 98 17.80 -16.10 -5.22
C PRO A 98 17.04 -16.05 -6.55
N ALA A 99 15.72 -15.82 -6.53
CA ALA A 99 14.92 -15.69 -7.75
C ALA A 99 15.00 -14.29 -8.38
N THR A 100 15.45 -13.27 -7.65
CA THR A 100 15.51 -11.88 -8.13
C THR A 100 16.39 -11.72 -9.37
N PRO A 101 17.61 -12.30 -9.44
CA PRO A 101 18.41 -12.26 -10.67
C PRO A 101 17.70 -12.88 -11.88
N CYS A 102 16.93 -13.95 -11.71
CA CYS A 102 16.17 -14.59 -12.79
C CYS A 102 15.04 -13.68 -13.30
N MET A 103 14.32 -13.01 -12.39
CA MET A 103 13.30 -12.02 -12.72
C MET A 103 13.91 -10.84 -13.51
N GLU A 104 15.04 -10.30 -13.06
CA GLU A 104 15.70 -9.17 -13.75
C GLU A 104 16.18 -9.58 -15.15
N GLN A 105 16.79 -10.75 -15.30
CA GLN A 105 17.21 -11.28 -16.60
C GLN A 105 16.03 -11.48 -17.55
N TYR A 106 14.88 -11.96 -17.05
CA TYR A 106 13.67 -12.08 -17.85
C TYR A 106 13.24 -10.74 -18.44
N PHE A 107 13.17 -9.68 -17.63
CA PHE A 107 12.80 -8.36 -18.14
C PHE A 107 13.89 -7.71 -19.00
N GLN A 108 15.17 -7.99 -18.73
CA GLN A 108 16.27 -7.57 -19.61
C GLN A 108 16.15 -8.20 -21.00
N CYS A 109 15.76 -9.48 -21.08
CA CYS A 109 15.51 -10.17 -22.33
C CYS A 109 14.32 -9.54 -23.09
N LEU A 110 13.20 -9.30 -22.40
CA LEU A 110 12.02 -8.69 -23.03
C LEU A 110 12.27 -7.27 -23.58
N GLN A 111 13.17 -6.51 -22.97
CA GLN A 111 13.55 -5.17 -23.44
C GLN A 111 14.23 -5.17 -24.82
N GLN A 112 14.79 -6.31 -25.25
CA GLN A 112 15.44 -6.44 -26.56
C GLN A 112 14.45 -6.75 -27.69
N LEU A 113 13.21 -7.10 -27.35
CA LEU A 113 12.20 -7.45 -28.33
C LEU A 113 11.47 -6.20 -28.84
N PRO A 114 11.00 -6.17 -30.10
CA PRO A 114 10.19 -5.08 -30.64
C PRO A 114 8.76 -5.02 -30.05
N SER A 115 8.53 -5.65 -28.89
CA SER A 115 7.26 -5.70 -28.18
C SER A 115 7.12 -4.53 -27.21
N SER A 116 5.87 -4.14 -26.93
CA SER A 116 5.58 -3.21 -25.84
C SER A 116 5.90 -3.87 -24.50
N LEU A 117 6.70 -3.19 -23.68
CA LEU A 117 6.89 -3.56 -22.29
C LEU A 117 5.60 -3.33 -21.48
N PRO A 118 5.45 -4.00 -20.33
CA PRO A 118 4.37 -3.70 -19.41
C PRO A 118 4.31 -2.22 -19.06
N LYS A 119 3.10 -1.65 -19.03
CA LYS A 119 2.88 -0.24 -18.65
C LYS A 119 3.45 0.10 -17.27
N ASN A 120 3.46 -0.88 -16.37
CA ASN A 120 3.96 -0.73 -15.01
C ASN A 120 4.95 -1.87 -14.72
N MET A 121 6.23 -1.53 -14.70
CA MET A 121 7.31 -2.50 -14.53
C MET A 121 7.33 -3.10 -13.12
N SER A 122 7.05 -2.31 -12.07
CA SER A 122 7.06 -2.81 -10.69
C SER A 122 6.00 -3.89 -10.47
N LYS A 123 4.78 -3.68 -11.00
CA LYS A 123 3.72 -4.70 -11.01
C LYS A 123 4.13 -5.96 -11.78
N ALA A 124 4.70 -5.78 -12.97
CA ALA A 124 5.13 -6.91 -13.80
C ALA A 124 6.25 -7.72 -13.12
N LYS A 125 7.22 -7.05 -12.49
CA LYS A 125 8.30 -7.66 -11.71
C LYS A 125 7.76 -8.43 -10.52
N VAL A 126 6.85 -7.86 -9.73
CA VAL A 126 6.20 -8.60 -8.63
C VAL A 126 5.51 -9.86 -9.15
N HIS A 127 4.77 -9.79 -10.25
CA HIS A 127 4.14 -10.99 -10.83
C HIS A 127 5.15 -12.05 -11.27
N ALA A 128 6.24 -11.65 -11.94
CA ALA A 128 7.29 -12.58 -12.36
C ALA A 128 8.02 -13.20 -11.16
N PHE A 129 8.28 -12.40 -10.12
CA PHE A 129 8.83 -12.90 -8.86
C PHE A 129 7.89 -13.91 -8.20
N LEU A 130 6.60 -13.60 -8.08
CA LEU A 130 5.62 -14.51 -7.49
C LEU A 130 5.45 -15.80 -8.30
N ALA A 131 5.62 -15.76 -9.61
CA ALA A 131 5.61 -16.95 -10.47
C ALA A 131 6.76 -17.94 -10.17
N SER A 132 7.81 -17.51 -9.45
CA SER A 132 8.88 -18.40 -9.00
C SER A 132 8.58 -19.14 -7.69
N ARG A 133 7.46 -18.83 -7.03
CA ARG A 133 7.08 -19.43 -5.74
C ARG A 133 6.35 -20.76 -5.93
N TYR A 134 6.27 -21.56 -4.87
CA TYR A 134 5.67 -22.90 -4.89
C TYR A 134 4.24 -22.89 -5.45
N GLU A 135 3.41 -21.94 -5.00
CA GLU A 135 2.12 -21.63 -5.62
C GLU A 135 2.24 -20.29 -6.39
N PRO A 136 2.39 -20.35 -7.73
CA PRO A 136 2.77 -19.19 -8.55
C PRO A 136 1.60 -18.27 -8.94
N ASP A 137 0.36 -18.64 -8.62
CA ASP A 137 -0.86 -17.99 -9.06
C ASP A 137 -1.39 -16.91 -8.07
N LYS A 138 -0.66 -16.69 -6.97
CA LYS A 138 -1.07 -15.73 -5.93
C LYS A 138 -0.90 -14.28 -6.37
N ARG A 139 -1.91 -13.46 -6.06
CA ARG A 139 -1.81 -11.99 -6.11
C ARG A 139 -1.00 -11.47 -4.93
N LEU A 140 -0.48 -10.25 -5.01
CA LEU A 140 0.37 -9.62 -3.97
C LEU A 140 -0.20 -9.79 -2.55
N GLY A 141 -1.49 -9.49 -2.36
CA GLY A 141 -2.16 -9.61 -1.06
C GLY A 141 -2.39 -11.05 -0.58
N GLU A 142 -2.46 -12.01 -1.49
CA GLU A 142 -2.57 -13.45 -1.17
C GLU A 142 -1.19 -14.01 -0.83
N ALA A 143 -0.17 -13.66 -1.62
CA ALA A 143 1.24 -13.96 -1.33
C ALA A 143 1.67 -13.40 0.04
N ALA A 144 1.14 -12.24 0.41
CA ALA A 144 1.31 -11.67 1.74
C ALA A 144 0.80 -12.57 2.87
N LYS A 145 -0.42 -13.11 2.72
CA LYS A 145 -0.98 -14.06 3.69
C LYS A 145 -0.26 -15.41 3.69
N ALA A 146 0.28 -15.80 2.53
CA ALA A 146 1.03 -17.04 2.35
C ALA A 146 2.49 -16.97 2.87
N GLY A 147 2.93 -15.82 3.40
CA GLY A 147 4.29 -15.67 3.95
C GLY A 147 5.39 -15.57 2.90
N TYR A 148 5.06 -15.19 1.65
CA TYR A 148 6.05 -15.06 0.57
C TYR A 148 6.90 -13.80 0.65
N TRP A 149 6.47 -12.81 1.45
CA TRP A 149 7.21 -11.57 1.65
C TRP A 149 8.02 -11.65 2.96
N PRO A 150 9.29 -11.22 2.95
CA PRO A 150 10.12 -11.19 4.14
C PRO A 150 9.72 -10.00 5.01
N TRP A 151 8.69 -10.16 5.84
CA TRP A 151 8.12 -9.06 6.62
C TRP A 151 9.13 -8.38 7.54
N ASP A 152 10.15 -9.08 7.99
CA ASP A 152 11.20 -8.54 8.86
C ASP A 152 12.26 -7.69 8.14
N ASN A 153 12.18 -7.61 6.81
CA ASN A 153 13.03 -6.72 6.03
C ASN A 153 12.74 -5.24 6.34
N GLU A 154 13.79 -4.42 6.38
CA GLU A 154 13.72 -2.98 6.67
C GLU A 154 12.87 -2.17 5.68
N ALA A 155 12.69 -2.66 4.45
CA ALA A 155 11.82 -2.04 3.46
C ALA A 155 10.39 -1.83 4.00
N PHE A 156 9.91 -2.72 4.88
CA PHE A 156 8.59 -2.61 5.50
C PHE A 156 8.55 -1.76 6.77
N ALA A 157 9.66 -1.21 7.25
CA ALA A 157 9.73 -0.50 8.53
C ALA A 157 8.75 0.68 8.60
N THR A 158 8.66 1.49 7.55
CA THR A 158 7.73 2.63 7.48
C THR A 158 6.27 2.17 7.53
N VAL A 159 5.92 1.11 6.78
CA VAL A 159 4.57 0.55 6.76
C VAL A 159 4.20 -0.04 8.13
N LYS A 160 5.13 -0.76 8.78
CA LYS A 160 4.94 -1.30 10.14
C LYS A 160 4.69 -0.17 11.15
N SER A 161 5.51 0.88 11.12
CA SER A 161 5.36 2.06 11.99
C SER A 161 4.00 2.73 11.78
N PHE A 162 3.57 2.90 10.54
CA PHE A 162 2.23 3.44 10.23
C PHE A 162 1.10 2.60 10.84
N LEU A 163 1.13 1.28 10.62
CA LEU A 163 0.09 0.39 11.14
C LEU A 163 0.05 0.38 12.67
N GLN A 164 1.20 0.48 13.34
CA GLN A 164 1.28 0.57 14.80
C GLN A 164 0.57 1.82 15.35
N GLN A 165 0.54 2.94 14.60
CA GLN A 165 -0.15 4.17 15.02
C GLN A 165 -1.68 4.06 15.02
N ILE A 166 -2.25 3.13 14.24
CA ILE A 166 -3.71 3.05 13.99
C ILE A 166 -4.34 1.75 14.50
N VAL A 167 -3.56 0.86 15.11
CA VAL A 167 -4.01 -0.40 15.72
C VAL A 167 -3.98 -0.33 17.26
N SER A 168 -3.34 0.70 17.83
CA SER A 168 -3.29 0.96 19.28
C SER A 168 -4.60 1.51 19.83
#